data_AF-A0A3D2KLJ2-F1
#
_entry.id   AF-A0A3D2KLJ2-F1
#
_cell.length_a   1.000
_cell.length_b   1.000
_cell.length_c   1.000
_cell.angle_alpha   90.00
_cell.angle_beta   90.00
_cell.angle_gamma   90.00
#
_symmetry.space_group_name_H-M   'P 1'
#
loop_
_entity.id
_entity.type
_entity.pdbx_description
1 polymer ?
#
loop_
_entity_poly.entity_id
_entity_poly.type
_entity_poly.pdbx_seq_one_letter_code
_entity_poly.pdbx_strand_id
1 'polypeptide(L)'
;MRPSGAETVLNGRPTAAARLVAEMTRAFERGEGYRFGESAVVSRRVHLVTSARPAEVDIITSADAGRVFYGRRSSDQIVHLDIFHEVARVDHRAMARAVRDAVDRYTREARSTAGGPEQGVVGLAGRRLADYVDIQTATGGGRITGGLGYGQGDTLRRAHLTHVHLAFLAHQRDYHLVPHLVLAVEAELGRQGCEIRRPDRLNHVSGRDGETSLDLSDYASLSDSLLREQRHDWSSPESEGPLPGVKASYLRGVLDLADEFGGVDELAEILDMLDERPTWSQLHKALRNRVPVSQVLSRLEDEGLLESERG
;
A
#
# COMPACT_ATOMS: atom_id res chain seq x y z
N MET A 1 -17.73 -0.32 29.41
CA MET A 1 -16.73 -1.38 29.60
C MET A 1 -15.37 -0.80 29.25
N ARG A 2 -14.44 -0.71 30.21
CA ARG A 2 -13.07 -0.21 29.98
C ARG A 2 -12.20 -1.34 29.40
N PRO A 3 -11.36 -1.10 28.38
CA PRO A 3 -10.43 -2.12 27.91
C PRO A 3 -9.34 -2.38 28.97
N SER A 4 -8.92 -3.63 29.11
CA SER A 4 -7.96 -4.12 30.10
C SER A 4 -6.58 -3.48 29.90
N GLY A 5 -6.19 -2.61 30.85
CA GLY A 5 -5.02 -1.74 30.78
C GLY A 5 -3.73 -2.33 31.34
N ALA A 6 -3.37 -3.56 30.99
CA ALA A 6 -2.13 -4.17 31.51
C ALA A 6 -0.85 -3.63 30.84
N GLU A 7 -0.92 -3.09 29.62
CA GLU A 7 0.24 -2.54 28.89
C GLU A 7 0.24 -1.01 28.75
N THR A 8 -0.87 -0.36 29.09
CA THR A 8 -1.05 1.08 28.85
C THR A 8 -0.51 1.95 29.98
N VAL A 9 -0.23 1.37 31.16
CA VAL A 9 0.07 2.12 32.38
C VAL A 9 1.25 1.51 33.13
N LEU A 10 2.36 2.26 33.27
CA LEU A 10 3.45 1.96 34.20
C LEU A 10 3.35 2.94 35.38
N ASN A 11 3.23 2.44 36.61
CA ASN A 11 3.12 3.26 37.84
C ASN A 11 2.04 4.36 37.78
N GLY A 12 0.86 4.04 37.24
CA GLY A 12 -0.25 4.99 37.14
C GLY A 12 -0.10 6.05 36.04
N ARG A 13 0.96 6.00 35.21
CA ARG A 13 1.19 6.91 34.08
C ARG A 13 1.14 6.17 32.74
N PRO A 14 0.60 6.79 31.67
CA PRO A 14 0.64 6.22 30.34
C PRO A 14 2.08 5.96 29.91
N THR A 15 2.34 4.79 29.31
CA THR A 15 3.66 4.47 28.72
C THR A 15 4.01 5.47 27.61
N ALA A 16 5.29 5.60 27.27
CA ALA A 16 5.72 6.49 26.18
C ALA A 16 5.00 6.16 24.86
N ALA A 17 4.90 4.87 24.53
CA ALA A 17 4.14 4.39 23.37
C ALA A 17 2.66 4.78 23.43
N ALA A 18 2.00 4.64 24.59
CA ALA A 18 0.60 5.03 24.76
C ALA A 18 0.39 6.54 24.57
N ARG A 19 1.35 7.39 24.99
CA ARG A 19 1.30 8.84 24.75
C ARG A 19 1.41 9.18 23.28
N LEU A 20 2.39 8.60 22.59
CA LEU A 20 2.58 8.80 21.15
C LEU A 20 1.35 8.36 20.35
N VAL A 21 0.76 7.20 20.68
CA VAL A 21 -0.47 6.72 20.04
C VAL A 21 -1.65 7.68 20.31
N ALA A 22 -1.76 8.24 21.51
CA ALA A 22 -2.82 9.21 21.83
C ALA A 22 -2.64 10.54 21.07
N GLU A 23 -1.41 11.03 20.93
CA GLU A 23 -1.11 12.24 20.14
C GLU A 23 -1.37 12.02 18.65
N MET A 24 -0.92 10.89 18.11
CA MET A 24 -1.22 10.44 16.75
C MET A 24 -2.73 10.37 16.50
N THR A 25 -3.48 9.78 17.43
CA THR A 25 -4.95 9.69 17.34
C THR A 25 -5.59 11.07 17.22
N ARG A 26 -5.17 12.04 18.04
CA ARG A 26 -5.68 13.42 17.96
C ARG A 26 -5.31 14.10 16.64
N ALA A 27 -4.14 13.82 16.07
CA ALA A 27 -3.77 14.33 14.75
C ALA A 27 -4.69 13.75 13.67
N PHE A 28 -4.98 12.44 13.73
CA PHE A 28 -5.91 11.81 12.79
C PHE A 28 -7.31 12.42 12.87
N GLU A 29 -7.81 12.70 14.07
CA GLU A 29 -9.11 13.36 14.28
C GLU A 29 -9.18 14.76 13.64
N ARG A 30 -8.04 15.45 13.51
CA ARG A 30 -7.93 16.73 12.80
C ARG A 30 -7.66 16.59 11.30
N GLY A 31 -7.55 15.36 10.79
CA GLY A 31 -7.17 15.10 9.39
C GLY A 31 -5.70 15.42 9.08
N GLU A 32 -4.85 15.46 10.12
CA GLU A 32 -3.44 15.79 10.03
C GLU A 32 -2.56 14.52 10.02
N GLY A 33 -1.36 14.64 9.45
CA GLY A 33 -0.26 13.68 9.68
C GLY A 33 0.50 13.96 10.97
N TYR A 34 1.10 12.91 11.52
CA TYR A 34 1.87 12.95 12.77
C TYR A 34 3.26 12.35 12.54
N ARG A 35 4.30 12.98 13.09
CA ARG A 35 5.64 12.37 13.11
C ARG A 35 5.73 11.46 14.33
N PHE A 36 5.75 10.15 14.08
CA PHE A 36 5.81 9.14 15.11
C PHE A 36 7.28 8.78 15.41
N GLY A 37 7.76 9.15 16.60
CA GLY A 37 9.18 8.98 16.93
C GLY A 37 10.07 9.89 16.08
N GLU A 38 11.22 9.37 15.66
CA GLU A 38 12.21 10.13 14.88
C GLU A 38 12.07 9.94 13.38
N SER A 39 11.82 8.70 12.93
CA SER A 39 11.93 8.30 11.53
C SER A 39 10.61 8.18 10.79
N ALA A 40 9.46 8.17 11.47
CA ALA A 40 8.19 7.79 10.85
C ALA A 40 7.19 8.94 10.72
N VAL A 41 6.46 8.96 9.62
CA VAL A 41 5.28 9.81 9.40
C VAL A 41 4.07 8.93 9.19
N VAL A 42 2.99 9.24 9.89
CA VAL A 42 1.77 8.45 9.86
C VAL A 42 0.54 9.34 9.75
N SER A 43 -0.39 8.97 8.88
CA SER A 43 -1.67 9.67 8.71
C SER A 43 -2.74 8.75 8.08
N ARG A 44 -3.93 9.30 7.83
CA ARG A 44 -4.96 8.67 6.99
C ARG A 44 -5.09 9.37 5.62
N ARG A 45 -4.10 10.20 5.30
CA ARG A 45 -4.04 11.09 4.15
C ARG A 45 -2.88 10.69 3.24
N VAL A 46 -2.91 11.15 2.00
CA VAL A 46 -1.80 10.96 1.06
C VAL A 46 -0.58 11.74 1.58
N HIS A 47 0.57 11.08 1.55
CA HIS A 47 1.87 11.71 1.78
C HIS A 47 2.54 11.91 0.43
N LEU A 48 3.15 13.07 0.22
CA LEU A 48 4.01 13.32 -0.92
C LEU A 48 5.40 13.70 -0.42
N VAL A 49 6.39 13.03 -0.99
CA VAL A 49 7.81 13.36 -0.81
C VAL A 49 8.35 13.74 -2.17
N THR A 50 8.94 14.93 -2.28
CA THR A 50 9.52 15.40 -3.54
C THR A 50 11.02 15.18 -3.54
N SER A 51 11.60 14.83 -4.69
CA SER A 51 13.04 14.70 -4.85
C SER A 51 13.80 16.01 -4.57
N ALA A 52 13.15 17.16 -4.75
CA ALA A 52 13.70 18.47 -4.45
C ALA A 52 13.78 18.78 -2.94
N ARG A 53 12.91 18.18 -2.11
CA ARG A 53 12.84 18.38 -0.66
C ARG A 53 12.60 17.03 0.05
N PRO A 54 13.59 16.11 0.05
CA PRO A 54 13.40 14.75 0.57
C PRO A 54 13.22 14.69 2.10
N ALA A 55 13.57 15.76 2.82
CA ALA A 55 13.38 15.87 4.27
C ALA A 55 12.03 16.51 4.66
N GLU A 56 11.23 16.94 3.68
CA GLU A 56 9.89 17.50 3.90
C GLU A 56 8.83 16.53 3.40
N VAL A 57 7.79 16.34 4.21
CA VAL A 57 6.64 15.49 3.86
C VAL A 57 5.40 16.35 3.78
N ASP A 58 4.81 16.42 2.59
CA ASP A 58 3.56 17.13 2.35
C ASP A 58 2.39 16.16 2.61
N ILE A 59 1.58 16.45 3.63
CA ILE A 59 0.36 15.72 3.95
C ILE A 59 -0.80 16.41 3.23
N ILE A 60 -1.38 15.74 2.24
CA ILE A 60 -2.48 16.29 1.46
C ILE A 60 -3.78 16.11 2.24
N THR A 61 -4.17 17.12 3.02
CA THR A 61 -5.26 17.00 4.01
C THR A 61 -6.63 16.71 3.40
N SER A 62 -6.83 17.07 2.13
CA SER A 62 -8.05 16.79 1.36
C SER A 62 -8.06 15.42 0.66
N ALA A 63 -6.94 14.69 0.64
CA ALA A 63 -6.80 13.42 -0.07
C ALA A 63 -6.70 12.24 0.92
N ASP A 64 -7.76 11.45 1.02
CA ASP A 64 -7.80 10.24 1.85
C ASP A 64 -6.99 9.09 1.21
N ALA A 65 -6.02 8.53 1.95
CA ALA A 65 -5.14 7.50 1.42
C ALA A 65 -5.90 6.23 1.00
N GLY A 66 -6.93 5.83 1.75
CA GLY A 66 -7.73 4.65 1.43
C GLY A 66 -8.58 4.85 0.18
N ARG A 67 -9.19 6.02 0.01
CA ARG A 67 -9.96 6.33 -1.20
C ARG A 67 -9.06 6.42 -2.42
N VAL A 68 -7.92 7.09 -2.27
CA VAL A 68 -7.00 7.39 -3.36
C VAL A 68 -6.26 6.14 -3.83
N PHE A 69 -5.59 5.41 -2.93
CA PHE A 69 -4.75 4.27 -3.31
C PHE A 69 -5.51 2.95 -3.43
N TYR A 70 -6.63 2.82 -2.70
CA TYR A 70 -7.34 1.55 -2.55
C TYR A 70 -8.81 1.59 -3.00
N GLY A 71 -9.27 2.70 -3.56
CA GLY A 71 -10.63 2.84 -4.09
C GLY A 71 -11.73 2.65 -3.05
N ARG A 72 -11.42 2.90 -1.77
CA ARG A 72 -12.35 2.72 -0.66
C ARG A 72 -13.51 3.72 -0.75
N ARG A 73 -14.73 3.28 -0.47
CA ARG A 73 -15.92 4.15 -0.39
C ARG A 73 -15.91 4.95 0.90
N SER A 74 -15.67 4.26 2.01
CA SER A 74 -15.55 4.89 3.33
C SER A 74 -14.16 5.49 3.49
N SER A 75 -14.10 6.77 3.85
CA SER A 75 -12.85 7.44 4.21
C SER A 75 -12.28 6.85 5.49
N ASP A 76 -11.03 7.21 5.78
CA ASP A 76 -10.49 7.21 7.13
C ASP A 76 -10.22 5.80 7.70
N GLN A 77 -10.17 4.78 6.84
CA GLN A 77 -9.99 3.37 7.22
C GLN A 77 -8.58 2.83 6.99
N ILE A 78 -7.79 3.47 6.11
CA ILE A 78 -6.41 3.06 5.85
C ILE A 78 -5.48 3.99 6.62
N VAL A 79 -4.57 3.39 7.40
CA VAL A 79 -3.43 4.09 7.98
C VAL A 79 -2.28 4.00 7.00
N HIS A 80 -1.75 5.14 6.62
CA HIS A 80 -0.61 5.33 5.74
C HIS A 80 0.60 5.71 6.60
N LEU A 81 1.68 4.93 6.51
CA LEU A 81 2.85 5.00 7.36
C LEU A 81 4.12 4.92 6.51
N ASP A 82 4.92 5.97 6.54
CA ASP A 82 6.25 5.99 5.90
C ASP A 82 7.34 6.02 6.96
N ILE A 83 8.31 5.12 6.88
CA ILE A 83 9.49 5.07 7.76
C ILE A 83 10.73 5.42 6.95
N PHE A 84 11.34 6.56 7.28
CA PHE A 84 12.39 7.16 6.47
C PHE A 84 13.78 6.62 6.80
N HIS A 85 14.57 6.42 5.75
CA HIS A 85 15.95 5.96 5.81
C HIS A 85 16.80 6.73 4.79
N GLU A 86 18.12 6.54 4.83
CA GLU A 86 19.00 7.11 3.81
C GLU A 86 18.65 6.61 2.40
N VAL A 87 19.11 7.28 1.35
CA VAL A 87 18.83 6.84 -0.02
C VAL A 87 19.43 5.44 -0.24
N ALA A 88 18.57 4.41 -0.29
CA ALA A 88 19.00 3.03 -0.32
C ALA A 88 17.99 2.11 -1.01
N ARG A 89 18.48 0.94 -1.46
CA ARG A 89 17.65 -0.16 -1.95
C ARG A 89 17.62 -1.24 -0.87
N VAL A 90 16.50 -1.30 -0.14
CA VAL A 90 16.27 -2.30 0.92
C VAL A 90 15.79 -3.62 0.33
N ASP A 91 16.12 -4.76 0.94
CA ASP A 91 15.49 -6.05 0.64
C ASP A 91 14.06 -6.06 1.19
N HIS A 92 13.10 -5.81 0.30
CA HIS A 92 11.68 -5.79 0.63
C HIS A 92 11.11 -7.14 1.06
N ARG A 93 11.74 -8.27 0.70
CA ARG A 93 11.29 -9.60 1.17
C ARG A 93 11.68 -9.81 2.62
N ALA A 94 12.89 -9.41 3.00
CA ALA A 94 13.30 -9.42 4.39
C ALA A 94 12.47 -8.43 5.22
N MET A 95 12.22 -7.23 4.68
CA MET A 95 11.35 -6.23 5.30
C MET A 95 9.92 -6.73 5.51
N ALA A 96 9.29 -7.33 4.49
CA ALA A 96 7.95 -7.89 4.60
C ALA A 96 7.86 -9.00 5.68
N ARG A 97 8.90 -9.84 5.80
CA ARG A 97 8.97 -10.85 6.88
C ARG A 97 9.04 -10.20 8.26
N ALA A 98 9.89 -9.18 8.44
CA ALA A 98 10.02 -8.46 9.71
C ALA A 98 8.70 -7.78 10.12
N VAL A 99 8.04 -7.13 9.16
CA VAL A 99 6.71 -6.50 9.34
C VAL A 99 5.66 -7.55 9.73
N ARG A 100 5.59 -8.68 9.01
CA ARG A 100 4.65 -9.77 9.31
C ARG A 100 4.86 -10.32 10.71
N ASP A 101 6.09 -10.59 11.09
CA ASP A 101 6.42 -11.13 12.42
C ASP A 101 6.02 -10.14 13.54
N ALA A 102 6.11 -8.83 13.29
CA ALA A 102 5.65 -7.79 14.21
C ALA A 102 4.13 -7.76 14.35
N VAL A 103 3.38 -7.84 13.24
CA VAL A 103 1.92 -7.93 13.24
C VAL A 103 1.44 -9.19 13.95
N ASP A 104 2.08 -10.33 13.68
CA ASP A 104 1.74 -11.60 14.33
C ASP A 104 2.03 -11.57 15.84
N ARG A 105 3.14 -10.94 16.25
CA ARG A 105 3.46 -10.74 17.68
C ARG A 105 2.41 -9.89 18.36
N TYR A 106 2.12 -8.71 17.82
CA TYR A 106 1.08 -7.81 18.33
C TYR A 106 -0.27 -8.53 18.44
N THR A 107 -0.66 -9.29 17.41
CA THR A 107 -1.93 -10.03 17.39
C THR A 107 -1.99 -11.08 18.51
N ARG A 108 -0.88 -11.80 18.79
CA ARG A 108 -0.82 -12.77 19.89
C ARG A 108 -0.90 -12.09 21.26
N GLU A 109 -0.17 -11.00 21.46
CA GLU A 109 -0.14 -10.24 22.71
C GLU A 109 -1.52 -9.66 23.02
N ALA A 110 -2.15 -9.01 22.05
CA ALA A 110 -3.48 -8.45 22.19
C ALA A 110 -4.57 -9.52 22.44
N ARG A 111 -4.43 -10.74 21.90
CA ARG A 111 -5.32 -11.87 22.24
C ARG A 111 -5.13 -12.35 23.68
N SER A 112 -3.87 -12.43 24.14
CA SER A 112 -3.55 -12.91 25.49
C SER A 112 -4.08 -11.99 26.60
N THR A 113 -4.15 -10.68 26.34
CA THR A 113 -4.66 -9.67 27.28
C THR A 113 -6.19 -9.52 27.28
N ALA A 114 -6.87 -10.11 26.30
CA ALA A 114 -8.34 -10.08 26.15
C ALA A 114 -9.08 -11.21 26.89
N GLY A 115 -8.38 -12.22 27.44
CA GLY A 115 -8.93 -13.11 28.46
C GLY A 115 -9.94 -14.19 28.02
N GLY A 116 -9.91 -14.69 26.78
CA GLY A 116 -10.72 -15.87 26.41
C GLY A 116 -10.53 -16.35 24.96
N PRO A 117 -10.83 -17.63 24.64
CA PRO A 117 -10.62 -18.19 23.30
C PRO A 117 -11.57 -17.66 22.21
N GLU A 118 -12.64 -16.94 22.55
CA GLU A 118 -13.71 -16.62 21.58
C GLU A 118 -14.22 -15.17 21.54
N GLN A 119 -13.75 -14.25 22.39
CA GLN A 119 -14.24 -12.86 22.37
C GLN A 119 -13.12 -11.86 22.62
N GLY A 120 -12.53 -11.35 21.54
CA GLY A 120 -11.63 -10.21 21.59
C GLY A 120 -10.31 -10.46 20.87
N VAL A 121 -10.06 -9.67 19.83
CA VAL A 121 -8.84 -9.69 19.00
C VAL A 121 -8.78 -10.83 17.98
N VAL A 122 -9.91 -11.05 17.31
CA VAL A 122 -9.84 -11.36 15.88
C VAL A 122 -9.98 -10.02 15.15
N GLY A 123 -8.88 -9.53 14.58
CA GLY A 123 -8.94 -8.45 13.60
C GLY A 123 -9.95 -8.80 12.51
N LEU A 124 -10.62 -7.78 11.93
CA LEU A 124 -11.52 -7.89 10.79
C LEU A 124 -12.27 -9.24 10.68
N ALA A 125 -13.23 -9.50 11.57
CA ALA A 125 -14.21 -10.59 11.45
C ALA A 125 -13.64 -11.98 11.04
N GLY A 126 -12.63 -12.50 11.74
CA GLY A 126 -12.06 -13.82 11.42
C GLY A 126 -10.73 -13.78 10.66
N ARG A 127 -10.32 -12.62 10.15
CA ARG A 127 -9.18 -12.50 9.23
C ARG A 127 -7.88 -12.14 9.95
N ARG A 128 -6.74 -12.56 9.38
CA ARG A 128 -5.43 -12.21 9.95
C ARG A 128 -5.14 -10.75 9.62
N LEU A 129 -4.78 -9.95 10.63
CA LEU A 129 -4.42 -8.54 10.46
C LEU A 129 -3.30 -8.36 9.41
N ALA A 130 -2.36 -9.31 9.36
CA ALA A 130 -1.27 -9.34 8.38
C ALA A 130 -1.75 -9.40 6.92
N ASP A 131 -2.94 -9.93 6.63
CA ASP A 131 -3.48 -9.97 5.26
C ASP A 131 -3.95 -8.58 4.77
N TYR A 132 -4.01 -7.61 5.68
CA TYR A 132 -4.42 -6.23 5.42
C TYR A 132 -3.28 -5.27 5.72
N VAL A 133 -2.06 -5.67 5.36
CA VAL A 133 -0.87 -4.82 5.40
C VAL A 133 -0.16 -4.97 4.06
N ASP A 134 0.00 -3.85 3.38
CA ASP A 134 0.82 -3.72 2.19
C ASP A 134 2.13 -3.03 2.54
N ILE A 135 3.18 -3.38 1.81
CA ILE A 135 4.49 -2.76 1.87
C ILE A 135 4.91 -2.32 0.46
N GLN A 136 5.56 -1.17 0.36
CA GLN A 136 6.25 -0.71 -0.84
C GLN A 136 7.63 -0.15 -0.50
N THR A 137 8.62 -0.47 -1.32
CA THR A 137 10.00 0.01 -1.21
C THR A 137 10.59 0.27 -2.62
N ALA A 138 11.81 0.77 -2.70
CA ALA A 138 12.53 0.90 -3.98
C ALA A 138 12.88 -0.41 -4.70
N THR A 139 12.70 -1.57 -4.09
CA THR A 139 13.00 -2.87 -4.73
C THR A 139 11.76 -3.71 -5.03
N GLY A 140 10.59 -3.25 -4.58
CA GLY A 140 9.31 -3.92 -4.78
C GLY A 140 8.38 -3.75 -3.59
N GLY A 141 7.21 -4.35 -3.73
CA GLY A 141 6.14 -4.27 -2.76
C GLY A 141 5.05 -5.33 -2.98
N GLY A 142 3.95 -5.15 -2.26
CA GLY A 142 2.78 -6.03 -2.25
C GLY A 142 2.26 -6.27 -0.85
N ARG A 143 1.30 -7.20 -0.74
CA ARG A 143 0.78 -7.64 0.56
C ARG A 143 1.82 -8.49 1.28
N ILE A 144 2.05 -8.25 2.58
CA ILE A 144 3.11 -8.95 3.33
C ILE A 144 2.88 -10.47 3.51
N THR A 145 1.64 -10.94 3.32
CA THR A 145 1.27 -12.37 3.29
C THR A 145 1.07 -12.91 1.87
N GLY A 146 1.14 -12.04 0.86
CA GLY A 146 0.83 -12.33 -0.53
C GLY A 146 2.06 -12.32 -1.43
N GLY A 147 1.83 -11.97 -2.70
CA GLY A 147 2.90 -11.80 -3.68
C GLY A 147 3.72 -10.53 -3.38
N LEU A 148 5.05 -10.63 -3.41
CA LEU A 148 5.97 -9.50 -3.29
C LEU A 148 6.64 -9.16 -4.63
N GLY A 149 5.95 -9.47 -5.73
CA GLY A 149 6.41 -9.19 -7.09
C GLY A 149 5.92 -7.84 -7.64
N TYR A 150 5.16 -7.08 -6.85
CA TYR A 150 4.50 -5.85 -7.28
C TYR A 150 5.39 -4.63 -7.10
N GLY A 151 4.89 -3.48 -7.57
CA GLY A 151 5.53 -2.19 -7.38
C GLY A 151 6.91 -2.08 -8.03
N GLN A 152 7.07 -2.66 -9.21
CA GLN A 152 8.35 -2.74 -9.93
C GLN A 152 8.59 -1.56 -10.89
N GLY A 153 7.60 -0.69 -11.10
CA GLY A 153 7.71 0.48 -11.96
C GLY A 153 8.84 1.42 -11.53
N ASP A 154 9.62 1.92 -12.49
CA ASP A 154 10.83 2.70 -12.19
C ASP A 154 10.52 3.99 -11.42
N THR A 155 9.41 4.66 -11.72
CA THR A 155 9.04 5.88 -11.00
C THR A 155 8.59 5.60 -9.57
N LEU A 156 7.75 4.59 -9.39
CA LEU A 156 7.35 4.13 -8.05
C LEU A 156 8.55 3.72 -7.20
N ARG A 157 9.48 2.95 -7.78
CA ARG A 157 10.70 2.55 -7.07
C ARG A 157 11.59 3.74 -6.71
N ARG A 158 11.67 4.76 -7.58
CA ARG A 158 12.41 6.00 -7.28
C ARG A 158 11.76 6.79 -6.14
N ALA A 159 10.42 6.88 -6.12
CA ALA A 159 9.70 7.55 -5.04
C ALA A 159 9.98 6.91 -3.66
N HIS A 160 10.20 5.59 -3.63
CA HIS A 160 10.42 4.82 -2.40
C HIS A 160 11.90 4.53 -2.08
N LEU A 161 12.85 5.34 -2.59
CA LEU A 161 14.28 5.20 -2.27
C LEU A 161 14.66 5.68 -0.88
N THR A 162 13.81 6.49 -0.26
CA THR A 162 14.09 7.19 1.01
C THR A 162 13.23 6.70 2.17
N HIS A 163 12.31 5.77 1.92
CA HIS A 163 11.41 5.27 2.94
C HIS A 163 10.86 3.88 2.61
N VAL A 164 10.49 3.17 3.66
CA VAL A 164 9.60 2.01 3.59
C VAL A 164 8.18 2.53 3.77
N HIS A 165 7.35 2.35 2.74
CA HIS A 165 5.94 2.67 2.78
C HIS A 165 5.15 1.47 3.28
N LEU A 166 4.27 1.69 4.24
CA LEU A 166 3.30 0.74 4.75
C LEU A 166 1.90 1.34 4.67
N ALA A 167 0.94 0.51 4.27
CA ALA A 167 -0.47 0.83 4.36
C ALA A 167 -1.20 -0.33 5.00
N PHE A 168 -2.14 -0.04 5.90
CA PHE A 168 -2.89 -1.10 6.56
C PHE A 168 -4.29 -0.67 6.98
N LEU A 169 -5.21 -1.64 6.99
CA LEU A 169 -6.57 -1.45 7.45
C LEU A 169 -6.59 -1.51 8.98
N ALA A 170 -6.96 -0.40 9.62
CA ALA A 170 -6.99 -0.31 11.07
C ALA A 170 -8.22 0.44 11.57
N HIS A 171 -8.80 -0.08 12.65
CA HIS A 171 -9.65 0.73 13.53
C HIS A 171 -8.78 1.37 14.61
N GLN A 172 -9.35 2.33 15.34
CA GLN A 172 -8.63 3.06 16.40
C GLN A 172 -7.99 2.15 17.46
N ARG A 173 -8.62 1.01 17.77
CA ARG A 173 -8.06 0.00 18.70
C ARG A 173 -6.75 -0.61 18.19
N ASP A 174 -6.57 -0.66 16.87
CA ASP A 174 -5.43 -1.27 16.20
C ASP A 174 -4.28 -0.26 16.04
N TYR A 175 -4.44 1.01 16.43
CA TYR A 175 -3.38 2.04 16.37
C TYR A 175 -2.17 1.73 17.25
N HIS A 176 -2.34 0.85 18.24
CA HIS A 176 -1.23 0.32 19.01
C HIS A 176 -0.29 -0.58 18.19
N LEU A 177 -0.66 -0.99 16.98
CA LEU A 177 0.24 -1.69 16.05
C LEU A 177 1.35 -0.77 15.51
N VAL A 178 1.11 0.54 15.35
CA VAL A 178 2.08 1.49 14.76
C VAL A 178 3.46 1.43 15.43
N PRO A 179 3.59 1.52 16.78
CA PRO A 179 4.90 1.37 17.43
C PRO A 179 5.62 0.06 17.09
N HIS A 180 4.90 -1.07 16.97
CA HIS A 180 5.51 -2.36 16.64
C HIS A 180 6.02 -2.39 15.20
N LEU A 181 5.29 -1.77 14.27
CA LEU A 181 5.70 -1.65 12.87
C LEU A 181 6.94 -0.79 12.72
N VAL A 182 6.95 0.41 13.34
CA VAL A 182 8.11 1.32 13.29
C VAL A 182 9.36 0.63 13.84
N LEU A 183 9.27 0.03 15.03
CA LEU A 183 10.41 -0.67 15.63
C LEU A 183 10.91 -1.85 14.78
N ALA A 184 10.00 -2.61 14.16
CA ALA A 184 10.38 -3.73 13.31
C ALA A 184 11.08 -3.28 12.03
N VAL A 185 10.58 -2.21 11.40
CA VAL A 185 11.19 -1.63 10.20
C VAL A 185 12.54 -1.02 10.52
N GLU A 186 12.66 -0.21 11.57
CA GLU A 186 13.94 0.39 12.00
C GLU A 186 14.99 -0.69 12.32
N ALA A 187 14.60 -1.76 13.02
CA ALA A 187 15.50 -2.86 13.33
C ALA A 187 15.98 -3.60 12.07
N GLU A 188 15.09 -3.85 11.11
CA GLU A 188 15.46 -4.51 9.85
C GLU A 188 16.29 -3.61 8.95
N LEU A 189 16.01 -2.30 8.89
CA LEU A 189 16.87 -1.31 8.23
C LEU A 189 18.29 -1.36 8.79
N GLY A 190 18.44 -1.35 10.12
CA GLY A 190 19.73 -1.47 10.78
C GLY A 190 20.44 -2.80 10.47
N ARG A 191 19.71 -3.92 10.39
CA ARG A 191 20.28 -5.21 9.96
C ARG A 191 20.76 -5.21 8.52
N GLN A 192 20.10 -4.46 7.65
CA GLN A 192 20.50 -4.25 6.26
C GLN A 192 21.59 -3.17 6.10
N GLY A 193 22.05 -2.57 7.20
CA GLY A 193 23.09 -1.54 7.21
C GLY A 193 22.62 -0.17 6.74
N CYS A 194 21.31 0.10 6.78
CA CYS A 194 20.74 1.39 6.41
C CYS A 194 20.56 2.28 7.66
N GLU A 195 20.92 3.56 7.54
CA GLU A 195 20.65 4.57 8.56
C GLU A 195 19.21 5.09 8.48
N ILE A 196 18.52 5.20 9.62
CA ILE A 196 17.24 5.89 9.71
C ILE A 196 17.43 7.40 9.50
N ARG A 197 16.44 8.06 8.90
CA ARG A 197 16.45 9.51 8.68
C ARG A 197 15.23 10.14 9.32
N ARG A 198 15.43 11.31 9.90
CA ARG A 198 14.35 12.10 10.48
C ARG A 198 13.80 13.08 9.43
N PRO A 199 12.49 13.08 9.16
CA PRO A 199 11.86 14.17 8.45
C PRO A 199 11.97 15.48 9.24
N ASP A 200 12.48 16.51 8.59
CA ASP A 200 12.69 17.83 9.17
C ASP A 200 11.35 18.54 9.39
N ARG A 201 10.44 18.41 8.43
CA ARG A 201 9.18 19.15 8.40
C ARG A 201 8.03 18.32 7.85
N LEU A 202 6.87 18.44 8.50
CA LEU A 202 5.58 17.96 7.98
C LEU A 202 4.76 19.20 7.60
N ASN A 203 4.34 19.29 6.35
CA ASN A 203 3.50 20.37 5.85
C ASN A 203 2.09 19.83 5.60
N HIS A 204 1.08 20.40 6.25
CA HIS A 204 -0.31 20.06 5.97
C HIS A 204 -0.84 21.00 4.88
N VAL A 205 -1.03 20.46 3.68
CA VAL A 205 -1.45 21.22 2.51
C VAL A 205 -2.83 20.78 2.08
N SER A 206 -3.75 21.73 1.89
CA SER A 206 -5.02 21.43 1.23
C SER A 206 -4.77 21.28 -0.26
N GLY A 207 -5.24 20.19 -0.87
CA GLY A 207 -5.34 20.13 -2.33
C GLY A 207 -6.17 21.32 -2.82
N ARG A 208 -5.81 21.92 -3.96
CA ARG A 208 -6.56 23.04 -4.52
C ARG A 208 -7.94 22.54 -4.96
N ASP A 209 -8.99 23.22 -4.50
CA ASP A 209 -10.35 22.98 -4.98
C ASP A 209 -10.42 23.27 -6.48
N GLY A 210 -10.80 22.26 -7.29
CA GLY A 210 -11.31 22.46 -8.64
C GLY A 210 -10.40 22.20 -9.83
N GLU A 211 -9.09 21.97 -9.68
CA GLU A 211 -8.24 21.66 -10.85
C GLU A 211 -6.97 20.92 -10.45
N THR A 212 -6.58 19.95 -11.28
CA THR A 212 -5.53 18.93 -11.10
C THR A 212 -5.96 17.76 -10.21
N SER A 213 -6.43 16.68 -10.85
CA SER A 213 -6.19 15.33 -10.33
C SER A 213 -4.73 15.28 -9.89
N LEU A 214 -4.45 15.04 -8.60
CA LEU A 214 -3.09 14.75 -8.15
C LEU A 214 -2.56 13.67 -9.10
N ASP A 215 -1.50 13.98 -9.84
CA ASP A 215 -0.85 13.00 -10.68
C ASP A 215 -0.14 12.02 -9.74
N LEU A 216 -0.82 10.90 -9.51
CA LEU A 216 -0.37 9.81 -8.65
C LEU A 216 0.04 8.61 -9.49
N SER A 217 0.26 8.79 -10.80
CA SER A 217 0.77 7.74 -11.68
C SER A 217 2.07 7.15 -11.11
N ASP A 218 2.91 8.00 -10.50
CA ASP A 218 4.13 7.63 -9.78
C ASP A 218 3.90 6.67 -8.60
N TYR A 219 2.70 6.63 -8.03
CA TYR A 219 2.33 5.86 -6.85
C TYR A 219 1.36 4.71 -7.15
N ALA A 220 0.89 4.60 -8.39
CA ALA A 220 -0.01 3.54 -8.81
C ALA A 220 0.76 2.22 -9.00
N SER A 221 0.28 1.14 -8.36
CA SER A 221 0.64 -0.21 -8.77
C SER A 221 -0.50 -1.17 -8.49
N LEU A 222 -0.63 -2.18 -9.36
CA LEU A 222 -1.49 -3.33 -9.10
C LEU A 222 -0.86 -4.23 -8.04
N SER A 223 -1.70 -4.79 -7.18
CA SER A 223 -1.30 -5.72 -6.13
C SER A 223 -2.46 -6.65 -5.78
N ASP A 224 -2.14 -7.78 -5.14
CA ASP A 224 -3.12 -8.71 -4.56
C ASP A 224 -3.69 -8.20 -3.21
N SER A 225 -3.67 -6.88 -3.02
CA SER A 225 -4.03 -6.23 -1.76
C SER A 225 -5.50 -6.44 -1.40
N LEU A 226 -5.74 -6.87 -0.16
CA LEU A 226 -7.08 -6.90 0.43
C LEU A 226 -7.50 -5.54 0.99
N LEU A 227 -6.64 -4.53 0.93
CA LEU A 227 -7.02 -3.15 1.26
C LEU A 227 -7.94 -2.56 0.20
N ARG A 228 -7.84 -3.04 -1.05
CA ARG A 228 -8.75 -2.65 -2.13
C ARG A 228 -10.16 -3.08 -1.80
N GLU A 229 -11.11 -2.18 -2.03
CA GLU A 229 -12.50 -2.52 -1.79
C GLU A 229 -13.00 -3.53 -2.82
N GLN A 230 -13.29 -4.75 -2.37
CA GLN A 230 -13.95 -5.76 -3.21
C GLN A 230 -15.36 -5.27 -3.56
N ARG A 231 -15.61 -5.06 -4.84
CA ARG A 231 -16.97 -4.85 -5.34
C ARG A 231 -17.72 -6.18 -5.22
N HIS A 232 -18.49 -6.35 -4.16
CA HIS A 232 -19.61 -7.29 -4.19
C HIS A 232 -20.62 -6.74 -5.19
N ASP A 233 -20.60 -7.29 -6.39
CA ASP A 233 -21.55 -7.01 -7.45
C ASP A 233 -22.90 -7.61 -7.05
N TRP A 234 -23.76 -6.78 -6.46
CA TRP A 234 -25.18 -7.08 -6.34
C TRP A 234 -25.94 -5.81 -6.73
N SER A 235 -26.37 -5.81 -8.00
CA SER A 235 -27.40 -4.96 -8.61
C SER A 235 -27.00 -3.56 -9.15
N SER A 236 -26.87 -3.52 -10.49
CA SER A 236 -27.39 -2.49 -11.44
C SER A 236 -26.67 -1.15 -11.60
N PRO A 237 -26.88 -0.36 -12.69
CA PRO A 237 -27.45 -0.64 -14.03
C PRO A 237 -26.45 -0.33 -15.18
N GLU A 238 -26.87 -0.65 -16.40
CA GLU A 238 -26.23 -0.32 -17.68
C GLU A 238 -25.81 1.16 -17.77
N SER A 239 -24.53 1.49 -17.53
CA SER A 239 -23.96 2.74 -18.02
C SER A 239 -23.02 2.39 -19.17
N GLU A 240 -23.45 2.71 -20.39
CA GLU A 240 -22.58 2.77 -21.55
C GLU A 240 -21.40 3.69 -21.22
N GLY A 241 -20.18 3.21 -21.47
CA GLY A 241 -18.97 4.02 -21.29
C GLY A 241 -18.90 5.17 -22.29
N PRO A 242 -17.82 5.97 -22.26
CA PRO A 242 -17.64 7.13 -23.15
C PRO A 242 -17.57 6.78 -24.65
N LEU A 243 -17.53 5.49 -25.00
CA LEU A 243 -17.62 4.96 -26.36
C LEU A 243 -18.82 4.01 -26.48
N PRO A 244 -19.65 4.13 -27.53
CA PRO A 244 -20.80 3.25 -27.73
C PRO A 244 -20.38 1.78 -27.72
N GLY A 245 -21.01 0.97 -26.88
CA GLY A 245 -20.75 -0.47 -26.78
C GLY A 245 -19.56 -0.89 -25.91
N VAL A 246 -18.76 0.04 -25.39
CA VAL A 246 -17.65 -0.28 -24.48
C VAL A 246 -18.08 -0.07 -23.03
N LYS A 247 -18.18 -1.16 -22.27
CA LYS A 247 -18.47 -1.07 -20.82
C LYS A 247 -17.35 -0.28 -20.14
N ALA A 248 -17.69 0.67 -19.28
CA ALA A 248 -16.71 1.46 -18.53
C ALA A 248 -15.76 0.58 -17.68
N SER A 249 -16.23 -0.59 -17.25
CA SER A 249 -15.40 -1.59 -16.56
C SER A 249 -14.33 -2.20 -17.46
N TYR A 250 -14.64 -2.40 -18.75
CA TYR A 250 -13.70 -2.94 -19.73
C TYR A 250 -12.62 -1.91 -20.08
N LEU A 251 -13.02 -0.66 -20.33
CA LEU A 251 -12.06 0.42 -20.59
C LEU A 251 -11.09 0.61 -19.41
N ARG A 252 -11.57 0.45 -18.18
CA ARG A 252 -10.73 0.50 -17.00
C ARG A 252 -9.79 -0.70 -16.90
N GLY A 253 -10.25 -1.92 -17.20
CA GLY A 253 -9.39 -3.10 -17.26
C GLY A 253 -8.28 -2.97 -18.32
N VAL A 254 -8.58 -2.39 -19.48
CA VAL A 254 -7.58 -2.12 -20.53
C VAL A 254 -6.56 -1.06 -20.09
N LEU A 255 -7.00 0.01 -19.41
CA LEU A 255 -6.08 1.01 -18.86
C LEU A 255 -5.22 0.45 -17.72
N ASP A 256 -5.81 -0.38 -16.85
CA ASP A 256 -5.10 -1.06 -15.77
C ASP A 256 -4.02 -2.00 -16.34
N LEU A 257 -4.33 -2.69 -17.44
CA LEU A 257 -3.38 -3.53 -18.17
C LEU A 257 -2.31 -2.70 -18.90
N ALA A 258 -2.66 -1.55 -19.47
CA ALA A 258 -1.72 -0.66 -20.14
C ALA A 258 -0.61 -0.17 -19.20
N ASP A 259 -0.99 0.18 -17.97
CA ASP A 259 -0.02 0.55 -16.93
C ASP A 259 0.94 -0.60 -16.58
N GLU A 260 0.54 -1.88 -16.72
CA GLU A 260 1.42 -3.04 -16.51
C GLU A 260 2.54 -3.14 -17.57
N PHE A 261 2.29 -2.66 -18.79
CA PHE A 261 3.23 -2.73 -19.91
C PHE A 261 4.04 -1.46 -20.13
N GLY A 262 3.80 -0.43 -19.32
CA GLY A 262 4.52 0.86 -19.36
C GLY A 262 3.75 1.98 -20.04
N GLY A 263 2.49 1.74 -20.42
CA GLY A 263 1.64 2.70 -21.11
C GLY A 263 0.70 2.04 -22.10
N VAL A 264 -0.27 2.81 -22.58
CA VAL A 264 -1.25 2.36 -23.60
C VAL A 264 -0.55 2.05 -24.91
N ASP A 265 0.47 2.84 -25.28
CA ASP A 265 1.24 2.65 -26.51
C ASP A 265 2.03 1.34 -26.46
N GLU A 266 2.68 1.04 -25.33
CA GLU A 266 3.41 -0.22 -25.13
C GLU A 266 2.50 -1.45 -25.09
N LEU A 267 1.31 -1.35 -24.48
CA LEU A 267 0.32 -2.43 -24.55
C LEU A 267 -0.17 -2.65 -25.98
N ALA A 268 -0.43 -1.58 -26.73
CA ALA A 268 -0.83 -1.67 -28.13
C ALA A 268 0.26 -2.37 -28.97
N GLU A 269 1.53 -1.99 -28.79
CA GLU A 269 2.66 -2.67 -29.46
C GLU A 269 2.73 -4.17 -29.16
N ILE A 270 2.40 -4.59 -27.94
CA ILE A 270 2.40 -6.00 -27.53
C ILE A 270 1.22 -6.75 -28.14
N LEU A 271 0.03 -6.14 -28.16
CA LEU A 271 -1.16 -6.72 -28.77
C LEU A 271 -0.98 -6.86 -30.29
N ASP A 272 -0.45 -5.83 -30.96
CA ASP A 272 -0.11 -5.87 -32.39
C ASP A 272 0.91 -6.96 -32.68
N MET A 273 1.95 -7.09 -31.83
CA MET A 273 2.95 -8.14 -31.97
C MET A 273 2.37 -9.53 -31.77
N LEU A 274 1.41 -9.72 -30.87
CA LEU A 274 0.72 -10.99 -30.64
C LEU A 274 -0.18 -11.38 -31.82
N ASP A 275 -0.81 -10.40 -32.46
CA ASP A 275 -1.60 -10.61 -33.68
C ASP A 275 -0.73 -11.15 -34.85
N GLU A 276 0.55 -10.77 -34.88
CA GLU A 276 1.54 -11.29 -35.84
C GLU A 276 2.02 -12.73 -35.53
N ARG A 277 1.50 -13.40 -34.49
CA ARG A 277 1.88 -14.77 -34.06
C ARG A 277 3.40 -14.96 -33.88
N PRO A 278 4.02 -14.22 -32.96
CA PRO A 278 5.46 -14.17 -32.79
C PRO A 278 5.97 -15.45 -32.11
N THR A 279 7.24 -15.78 -32.32
CA THR A 279 7.87 -16.89 -31.59
C THR A 279 8.11 -16.52 -30.12
N TRP A 280 8.17 -17.52 -29.25
CA TRP A 280 8.50 -17.36 -27.82
C TRP A 280 9.78 -16.54 -27.57
N SER A 281 10.80 -16.68 -28.42
CA SER A 281 12.03 -15.90 -28.31
C SER A 281 11.85 -14.42 -28.66
N GLN A 282 10.95 -14.09 -29.60
CA GLN A 282 10.64 -12.71 -29.97
C GLN A 282 9.83 -12.03 -28.87
N LEU A 283 8.84 -12.73 -28.30
CA LEU A 283 8.03 -12.21 -27.20
C LEU A 283 8.87 -11.97 -25.94
N HIS A 284 9.75 -12.90 -25.60
CA HIS A 284 10.66 -12.77 -24.46
C HIS A 284 11.65 -11.61 -24.63
N LYS A 285 12.07 -11.33 -25.88
CA LYS A 285 12.95 -10.20 -26.21
C LYS A 285 12.21 -8.86 -26.13
N ALA A 286 10.96 -8.80 -26.61
CA ALA A 286 10.12 -7.60 -26.56
C ALA A 286 9.80 -7.17 -25.12
N LEU A 287 9.46 -8.14 -24.26
CA LEU A 287 9.16 -7.93 -22.84
C LEU A 287 10.40 -7.66 -21.98
N ARG A 288 11.62 -7.67 -22.57
CA ARG A 288 12.89 -7.24 -21.96
C ARG A 288 13.14 -7.74 -20.52
N ASN A 289 12.76 -8.98 -20.21
CA ASN A 289 12.86 -9.58 -18.86
C ASN A 289 12.13 -8.80 -17.73
N ARG A 290 11.19 -7.91 -18.05
CA ARG A 290 10.49 -7.08 -17.05
C ARG A 290 9.36 -7.84 -16.35
N VAL A 291 8.65 -8.70 -17.08
CA VAL A 291 7.56 -9.54 -16.59
C VAL A 291 7.70 -10.93 -17.24
N PRO A 292 7.52 -12.05 -16.50
CA PRO A 292 7.51 -13.38 -17.10
C PRO A 292 6.44 -13.51 -18.19
N VAL A 293 6.80 -13.98 -19.37
CA VAL A 293 5.88 -14.13 -20.51
C VAL A 293 4.64 -14.97 -20.16
N SER A 294 4.81 -16.04 -19.37
CA SER A 294 3.69 -16.88 -18.92
C SER A 294 2.67 -16.11 -18.07
N GLN A 295 3.13 -15.12 -17.32
CA GLN A 295 2.27 -14.27 -16.50
C GLN A 295 1.53 -13.25 -17.38
N VAL A 296 2.20 -12.71 -18.41
CA VAL A 296 1.59 -11.83 -19.42
C VAL A 296 0.47 -12.53 -20.17
N LEU A 297 0.71 -13.74 -20.67
CA LEU A 297 -0.28 -14.50 -21.44
C LEU A 297 -1.49 -14.90 -20.58
N SER A 298 -1.25 -15.40 -19.36
CA SER A 298 -2.34 -15.73 -18.42
C SER A 298 -3.21 -14.51 -18.11
N ARG A 299 -2.62 -13.31 -18.04
CA ARG A 299 -3.37 -12.09 -17.73
C ARG A 299 -4.18 -11.58 -18.92
N LEU A 300 -3.61 -11.63 -20.12
CA LEU A 300 -4.33 -11.32 -21.34
C LEU A 300 -5.50 -12.30 -21.59
N GLU A 301 -5.35 -13.57 -21.21
CA GLU A 301 -6.43 -14.55 -21.20
C GLU A 301 -7.50 -14.25 -20.14
N ASP A 302 -7.09 -13.92 -18.91
CA ASP A 302 -8.01 -13.58 -17.81
C ASP A 302 -8.90 -12.35 -18.12
N GLU A 303 -8.35 -11.37 -18.85
CA GLU A 303 -9.07 -10.18 -19.31
C GLU A 303 -9.82 -10.38 -20.64
N GLY A 304 -9.75 -11.59 -21.22
CA GLY A 304 -10.44 -11.93 -22.47
C GLY A 304 -9.88 -11.25 -23.72
N LEU A 305 -8.63 -10.78 -23.67
CA LEU A 305 -7.92 -10.15 -24.79
C LEU A 305 -7.12 -11.16 -25.62
N LEU A 306 -6.87 -12.34 -25.09
CA LEU A 306 -6.33 -13.49 -25.80
C LEU A 306 -7.24 -14.70 -25.59
N GLU A 307 -7.54 -15.41 -26.67
CA GLU A 307 -8.12 -16.74 -26.61
C GLU A 307 -7.01 -17.76 -26.88
N SER A 308 -6.69 -18.59 -25.89
CA SER A 308 -5.82 -19.73 -26.13
C SER A 308 -6.54 -20.75 -27.01
N GLU A 309 -6.00 -21.06 -28.19
CA GLU A 309 -6.34 -22.31 -28.88
C GLU A 309 -5.78 -23.47 -28.04
N ARG A 310 -6.51 -23.88 -27.00
CA ARG A 310 -6.38 -25.24 -26.50
C ARG A 310 -6.95 -26.13 -27.59
N GLY A 311 -6.08 -26.92 -28.22
CA GLY A 311 -6.51 -27.98 -29.14
C GLY A 311 -7.56 -28.89 -28.53
#